data_AF-A0A353P5T7-F1
#
_entry.id   AF-A0A353P5T7-F1
#
_cell.length_a   1.000
_cell.length_b   1.000
_cell.length_c   1.000
_cell.angle_alpha   90.00
_cell.angle_beta   90.00
_cell.angle_gamma   90.00
#
_symmetry.space_group_name_H-M   'P 1'
#
loop_
_entity.id
_entity.type
_entity.pdbx_description
1 polymer ?
#
loop_
_entity_poly.entity_id
_entity_poly.type
_entity_poly.pdbx_seq_one_letter_code
_entity_poly.pdbx_strand_id
1 'polypeptide(L)'
;MKTKTLIILISAGFCFAGINGFTAGPYLLDVKTDSVIVAFHIDKPLNAKVKISNGNEFKEFSSETKSKSHFIKISNLKPGLSYDYQVICGDGQIQTPADDKSFQIKTACRLGESFSFVVYGDTRPGENKTSRYHKQIIEQVINQEPSFALVLGDMVDDGSNENLWNDFFEIESGLLRRSAIYPILGDNDFAKGKGLYLDYFPSLSPAYYKFEWGGVQFFGLNAWGTDGNQKSEEFKADSPQIKWLVSELAKNEVQSSLFRVVFLHDPIFISRGRASELLRRTLVPIFKKYNVDVVFASWHLYERSISDEINYIITGGAGAELIWMSRDKNFQSLAEAREYHFCRVDINSNAMTISAIAENRTILDSITLIPRSEQLQMAQSIEESAVLLAKEIHISSDNNNPSIPLYFFSSDCDFCKELLDNELPKLAREHNVSLEVSYYELGNEGTYQLLQNIESKFGRQNVEIPAIFIGKSVLGGETEIKKNLPAELIKFRQAPQKYLEEMITPFNGE
;
A
#
# COMPACT_ATOMS: atom_id res chain seq x y z
N MET A 1 10.48 54.22 -25.67
CA MET A 1 9.43 53.16 -25.65
C MET A 1 10.03 51.85 -25.19
N LYS A 2 9.70 51.42 -23.96
CA LYS A 2 9.72 50.01 -23.51
C LYS A 2 9.01 49.99 -22.15
N THR A 3 7.71 49.81 -22.21
CA THR A 3 6.82 49.69 -21.05
C THR A 3 7.04 48.30 -20.46
N LYS A 4 7.52 48.21 -19.22
CA LYS A 4 7.53 46.96 -18.46
C LYS A 4 6.21 46.87 -17.70
N THR A 5 5.31 46.02 -18.16
CA THR A 5 4.09 45.66 -17.45
C THR A 5 4.46 44.71 -16.31
N LEU A 6 4.35 45.19 -15.08
CA LEU A 6 4.46 44.40 -13.86
C LEU A 6 3.12 43.68 -13.66
N ILE A 7 3.11 42.36 -13.86
CA ILE A 7 1.95 41.52 -13.52
C ILE A 7 2.04 41.23 -12.01
N ILE A 8 1.22 41.91 -11.23
CA ILE A 8 1.00 41.61 -9.82
C ILE A 8 0.01 40.45 -9.78
N LEU A 9 0.49 39.23 -9.51
CA LEU A 9 -0.38 38.13 -9.10
C LEU A 9 -0.88 38.45 -7.69
N ILE A 10 -2.14 38.86 -7.60
CA ILE A 10 -2.86 38.94 -6.32
C ILE A 10 -3.22 37.49 -5.96
N SER A 11 -2.45 36.88 -5.06
CA SER A 11 -2.86 35.68 -4.35
C SER A 11 -4.03 36.06 -3.44
N ALA A 12 -5.25 35.88 -3.91
CA ALA A 12 -6.44 35.98 -3.08
C ALA A 12 -6.40 34.83 -2.07
N GLY A 13 -5.89 35.10 -0.87
CA GLY A 13 -6.10 34.24 0.27
C GLY A 13 -7.59 34.21 0.58
N PHE A 14 -8.26 33.11 0.24
CA PHE A 14 -9.59 32.83 0.73
C PHE A 14 -9.47 32.53 2.23
N CYS A 15 -9.68 33.55 3.07
CA CYS A 15 -10.13 33.31 4.43
C CYS A 15 -11.52 32.67 4.33
N PHE A 16 -11.60 31.35 4.47
CA PHE A 16 -12.87 30.69 4.77
C PHE A 16 -13.28 31.13 6.16
N ALA A 17 -14.15 32.14 6.24
CA ALA A 17 -14.96 32.36 7.43
C ALA A 17 -15.79 31.09 7.63
N GLY A 18 -15.72 30.48 8.82
CA GLY A 18 -16.51 29.31 9.16
C GLY A 18 -17.96 29.51 8.74
N ILE A 19 -18.52 28.52 8.03
CA ILE A 19 -19.91 28.58 7.59
C ILE A 19 -20.76 28.61 8.87
N ASN A 20 -21.35 29.77 9.15
CA ASN A 20 -22.06 30.05 10.41
C ASN A 20 -22.93 28.87 10.85
N GLY A 21 -22.65 28.32 12.03
CA GLY A 21 -23.48 27.32 12.73
C GLY A 21 -23.07 25.86 12.56
N PHE A 22 -22.10 25.52 11.70
CA PHE A 22 -21.52 24.17 11.66
C PHE A 22 -20.44 24.00 12.74
N THR A 23 -20.51 22.93 13.53
CA THR A 23 -19.41 22.48 14.41
C THR A 23 -18.46 21.53 13.68
N ALA A 24 -18.99 20.76 12.73
CA ALA A 24 -18.22 20.08 11.69
C ALA A 24 -18.93 20.28 10.36
N GLY A 25 -18.23 20.89 9.39
CA GLY A 25 -18.75 21.10 8.04
C GLY A 25 -19.03 19.78 7.32
N PRO A 26 -19.71 19.79 6.16
CA PRO A 26 -20.03 18.56 5.44
C PRO A 26 -18.82 17.71 5.06
N TYR A 27 -18.94 16.41 5.32
CA TYR A 27 -17.97 15.38 4.95
C TYR A 27 -18.66 14.12 4.41
N LEU A 28 -17.92 13.32 3.64
CA LEU A 28 -18.46 12.19 2.89
C LEU A 28 -18.02 10.86 3.50
N LEU A 29 -18.98 10.00 3.79
CA LEU A 29 -18.80 8.66 4.37
C LEU A 29 -19.45 7.60 3.47
N ASP A 30 -18.99 6.34 3.61
CA ASP A 30 -19.57 5.15 2.96
C ASP A 30 -19.86 5.38 1.46
N VAL A 31 -18.91 6.01 0.75
CA VAL A 31 -19.05 6.25 -0.69
C VAL A 31 -18.96 4.91 -1.42
N LYS A 32 -19.96 4.66 -2.25
CA LYS A 32 -20.12 3.49 -3.11
C LYS A 32 -20.32 3.94 -4.55
N THR A 33 -20.51 2.98 -5.43
CA THR A 33 -20.78 3.24 -6.86
C THR A 33 -22.14 3.91 -7.08
N ASP A 34 -23.09 3.77 -6.16
CA ASP A 34 -24.48 4.22 -6.30
C ASP A 34 -25.00 5.08 -5.12
N SER A 35 -24.19 5.28 -4.10
CA SER A 35 -24.60 5.93 -2.86
C SER A 35 -23.45 6.57 -2.08
N VAL A 36 -23.79 7.51 -1.21
CA VAL A 36 -22.90 8.18 -0.25
C VAL A 36 -23.70 8.58 0.98
N ILE A 37 -23.05 8.69 2.13
CA ILE A 37 -23.59 9.37 3.31
C ILE A 37 -22.94 10.75 3.41
N VAL A 38 -23.75 11.81 3.34
CA VAL A 38 -23.30 13.17 3.64
C VAL A 38 -23.54 13.43 5.12
N ALA A 39 -22.44 13.61 5.85
CA ALA A 39 -22.44 13.83 7.28
C ALA A 39 -22.05 15.28 7.61
N PHE A 40 -22.63 15.85 8.67
CA PHE A 40 -22.31 17.19 9.18
C PHE A 40 -22.87 17.36 10.58
N HIS A 41 -22.30 18.31 11.33
CA HIS A 41 -22.71 18.63 12.69
C HIS A 41 -22.96 20.13 12.86
N ILE A 42 -24.00 20.48 13.59
CA ILE A 42 -24.48 21.86 13.80
C ILE A 42 -24.68 22.16 15.29
N ASP A 43 -24.59 23.44 15.65
CA ASP A 43 -24.59 23.91 17.05
C ASP A 43 -25.94 23.72 17.79
N LYS A 44 -27.04 23.56 17.05
CA LYS A 44 -28.41 23.45 17.57
C LYS A 44 -29.24 22.44 16.76
N PRO A 45 -30.23 21.76 17.38
CA PRO A 45 -31.03 20.75 16.69
C PRO A 45 -31.96 21.36 15.63
N LEU A 46 -31.74 21.00 14.36
CA LEU A 46 -32.57 21.42 13.22
C LEU A 46 -32.89 20.22 12.32
N ASN A 47 -33.93 20.34 11.49
CA ASN A 47 -34.08 19.45 10.35
C ASN A 47 -33.06 19.86 9.29
N ALA A 48 -32.60 18.91 8.49
CA ALA A 48 -31.63 19.18 7.44
C ALA A 48 -32.02 18.52 6.12
N LYS A 49 -31.50 19.06 5.03
CA LYS A 49 -31.68 18.58 3.67
C LYS A 49 -30.35 18.66 2.92
N VAL A 50 -30.07 17.65 2.12
CA VAL A 50 -29.01 17.68 1.11
C VAL A 50 -29.64 17.73 -0.27
N LYS A 51 -29.31 18.78 -1.01
CA LYS A 51 -29.66 18.91 -2.42
C LYS A 51 -28.44 18.49 -3.24
N ILE A 52 -28.62 17.56 -4.16
CA ILE A 52 -27.58 17.20 -5.15
C ILE A 52 -28.00 17.68 -6.53
N SER A 53 -27.02 18.04 -7.36
CA SER A 53 -27.24 18.47 -8.74
C SER A 53 -26.24 17.85 -9.70
N ASN A 54 -26.74 17.51 -10.89
CA ASN A 54 -25.93 17.11 -12.04
C ASN A 54 -26.48 17.83 -13.28
N GLY A 55 -25.78 18.87 -13.72
CA GLY A 55 -26.29 19.79 -14.73
C GLY A 55 -27.56 20.52 -14.22
N ASN A 56 -28.65 20.45 -14.98
CA ASN A 56 -29.92 21.10 -14.64
C ASN A 56 -30.85 20.26 -13.76
N GLU A 57 -30.52 18.98 -13.54
CA GLU A 57 -31.31 18.09 -12.71
C GLU A 57 -30.85 18.18 -11.24
N PHE A 58 -31.81 18.16 -10.31
CA PHE A 58 -31.52 18.09 -8.89
C PHE A 58 -32.40 17.07 -8.17
N LYS A 59 -31.89 16.55 -7.05
CA LYS A 59 -32.62 15.69 -6.11
C LYS A 59 -32.40 16.20 -4.70
N GLU A 60 -33.34 15.93 -3.81
CA GLU A 60 -33.28 16.34 -2.40
C GLU A 60 -33.46 15.14 -1.48
N PHE A 61 -32.70 15.13 -0.38
CA PHE A 61 -32.72 14.10 0.65
C PHE A 61 -32.80 14.78 2.01
N SER A 62 -33.78 14.43 2.84
CA SER A 62 -34.03 15.10 4.12
C SER A 62 -33.68 14.21 5.31
N SER A 63 -33.30 14.81 6.43
CA SER A 63 -33.22 14.10 7.71
C SER A 63 -34.62 13.72 8.21
N GLU A 64 -34.71 12.60 8.92
CA GLU A 64 -35.99 12.14 9.49
C GLU A 64 -36.45 13.00 10.67
N THR A 65 -35.51 13.50 11.46
CA THR A 65 -35.77 14.26 12.68
C THR A 65 -34.84 15.46 12.81
N LYS A 66 -35.15 16.33 13.78
CA LYS A 66 -34.27 17.42 14.20
C LYS A 66 -33.11 16.84 15.01
N SER A 67 -31.88 17.16 14.63
CA SER A 67 -30.68 16.68 15.31
C SER A 67 -29.58 17.73 15.23
N LYS A 68 -28.54 17.57 16.06
CA LYS A 68 -27.27 18.29 15.88
C LYS A 68 -26.34 17.56 14.92
N SER A 69 -26.48 16.24 14.82
CA SER A 69 -25.65 15.37 13.99
C SER A 69 -26.52 14.73 12.92
N HIS A 70 -26.12 14.89 11.66
CA HIS A 70 -26.86 14.37 10.51
C HIS A 70 -25.99 13.44 9.69
N PHE A 71 -26.59 12.32 9.26
CA PHE A 71 -26.00 11.31 8.38
C PHE A 71 -27.02 10.99 7.28
N ILE A 72 -27.03 11.79 6.22
CA ILE A 72 -28.07 11.70 5.19
C ILE A 72 -27.57 10.82 4.05
N LYS A 73 -28.18 9.64 3.89
CA LYS A 73 -27.87 8.72 2.79
C LYS A 73 -28.47 9.22 1.48
N ILE A 74 -27.61 9.41 0.49
CA ILE A 74 -27.93 9.74 -0.88
C ILE A 74 -27.78 8.45 -1.69
N SER A 75 -28.81 8.10 -2.47
CA SER A 75 -28.85 6.85 -3.24
C SER A 75 -29.25 7.11 -4.69
N ASN A 76 -29.18 6.07 -5.52
CA ASN A 76 -29.47 6.14 -6.97
C ASN A 76 -28.54 7.12 -7.70
N LEU A 77 -27.26 7.11 -7.32
CA LEU A 77 -26.17 7.75 -8.04
C LEU A 77 -25.62 6.80 -9.13
N LYS A 78 -24.84 7.34 -10.06
CA LYS A 78 -24.15 6.56 -11.08
C LYS A 78 -22.67 6.40 -10.71
N PRO A 79 -22.03 5.27 -11.05
CA PRO A 79 -20.60 5.05 -10.77
C PRO A 79 -19.71 6.05 -11.50
N GLY A 80 -18.61 6.46 -10.86
CA GLY A 80 -17.57 7.31 -11.46
C GLY A 80 -18.02 8.72 -11.85
N LEU A 81 -19.12 9.23 -11.29
CA LEU A 81 -19.61 10.58 -11.57
C LEU A 81 -19.40 11.54 -10.40
N SER A 82 -19.25 12.82 -10.73
CA SER A 82 -19.28 13.91 -9.78
C SER A 82 -20.67 14.56 -9.71
N TYR A 83 -21.10 14.91 -8.50
CA TYR A 83 -22.34 15.63 -8.22
C TYR A 83 -22.03 16.84 -7.33
N ASP A 84 -22.50 18.03 -7.70
CA ASP A 84 -22.48 19.17 -6.79
C ASP A 84 -23.51 18.94 -5.69
N TYR A 85 -23.23 19.37 -4.46
CA TYR A 85 -24.22 19.28 -3.38
C TYR A 85 -24.27 20.52 -2.49
N GLN A 86 -25.42 20.72 -1.86
CA GLN A 86 -25.67 21.77 -0.90
C GLN A 86 -26.34 21.19 0.35
N VAL A 87 -25.89 21.61 1.53
CA VAL A 87 -26.54 21.29 2.81
C VAL A 87 -27.35 22.49 3.27
N ILE A 88 -28.59 22.25 3.67
CA ILE A 88 -29.54 23.28 4.13
C ILE A 88 -30.22 22.78 5.41
N CYS A 89 -30.10 23.54 6.50
CA CYS A 89 -30.66 23.21 7.81
C CYS A 89 -31.64 24.29 8.29
N GLY A 90 -32.74 23.86 8.90
CA GLY A 90 -33.73 24.74 9.52
C GLY A 90 -34.31 25.79 8.56
N ASP A 91 -34.62 25.38 7.34
CA ASP A 91 -35.11 26.24 6.26
C ASP A 91 -34.15 27.39 5.89
N GLY A 92 -32.84 27.10 5.87
CA GLY A 92 -31.80 28.04 5.44
C GLY A 92 -31.13 28.83 6.57
N GLN A 93 -31.42 28.50 7.83
CA GLN A 93 -30.73 29.08 8.99
C GLN A 93 -29.22 28.79 9.00
N ILE A 94 -28.85 27.58 8.60
CA ILE A 94 -27.47 27.13 8.42
C ILE A 94 -27.42 26.48 7.04
N GLN A 95 -26.52 26.90 6.17
CA GLN A 95 -26.41 26.33 4.83
C GLN A 95 -25.01 26.49 4.25
N THR A 96 -24.60 25.55 3.40
CA THR A 96 -23.42 25.75 2.55
C THR A 96 -23.75 26.73 1.42
N PRO A 97 -22.77 27.48 0.88
CA PRO A 97 -23.01 28.40 -0.22
C PRO A 97 -23.52 27.65 -1.46
N ALA A 98 -24.61 28.12 -2.07
CA ALA A 98 -25.26 27.44 -3.19
C ALA A 98 -24.38 27.32 -4.44
N ASP A 99 -23.48 28.29 -4.65
CA ASP A 99 -22.62 28.39 -5.84
C ASP A 99 -21.18 27.93 -5.58
N ASP A 100 -20.88 27.40 -4.37
CA ASP A 100 -19.54 26.89 -4.06
C ASP A 100 -19.34 25.49 -4.67
N LYS A 101 -18.70 25.48 -5.85
CA LYS A 101 -18.35 24.27 -6.60
C LYS A 101 -17.33 23.36 -5.92
N SER A 102 -16.85 23.73 -4.74
CA SER A 102 -15.94 22.90 -3.97
C SER A 102 -16.71 21.80 -3.20
N PHE A 103 -18.04 21.92 -3.02
CA PHE A 103 -18.87 20.85 -2.44
C PHE A 103 -19.28 19.84 -3.52
N GLN A 104 -18.53 18.74 -3.62
CA GLN A 104 -18.76 17.71 -4.62
C GLN A 104 -18.77 16.31 -4.02
N ILE A 105 -19.62 15.44 -4.54
CA ILE A 105 -19.59 14.00 -4.28
C ILE A 105 -18.98 13.34 -5.51
N LYS A 106 -17.92 12.55 -5.33
CA LYS A 106 -17.38 11.66 -6.37
C LYS A 106 -17.71 10.22 -6.01
N THR A 107 -18.56 9.56 -6.78
CA THR A 107 -18.89 8.14 -6.53
C THR A 107 -17.74 7.23 -6.89
N ALA A 108 -17.70 6.04 -6.27
CA ALA A 108 -16.71 5.03 -6.62
C ALA A 108 -16.79 4.69 -8.12
N CYS A 109 -15.62 4.59 -8.74
CA CYS A 109 -15.48 4.24 -10.15
C CYS A 109 -15.74 2.74 -10.37
N ARG A 110 -15.90 2.35 -11.63
CA ARG A 110 -16.04 0.93 -11.99
C ARG A 110 -14.70 0.21 -11.92
N LEU A 111 -14.76 -1.12 -11.89
CA LEU A 111 -13.60 -2.00 -11.99
C LEU A 111 -12.68 -1.58 -13.15
N GLY A 112 -11.40 -1.36 -12.85
CA GLY A 112 -10.36 -1.05 -13.83
C GLY A 112 -10.28 0.43 -14.26
N GLU A 113 -11.24 1.27 -13.87
CA GLU A 113 -11.13 2.72 -14.08
C GLU A 113 -10.06 3.32 -13.17
N SER A 114 -9.33 4.32 -13.66
CA SER A 114 -8.25 4.94 -12.88
C SER A 114 -8.80 5.87 -11.80
N PHE A 115 -8.16 5.85 -10.64
CA PHE A 115 -8.45 6.76 -9.54
C PHE A 115 -7.21 6.97 -8.68
N SER A 116 -7.22 8.04 -7.90
CA SER A 116 -6.21 8.29 -6.87
C SER A 116 -6.85 8.42 -5.50
N PHE A 117 -6.08 8.09 -4.47
CA PHE A 117 -6.40 8.35 -3.08
C PHE A 117 -5.13 8.78 -2.33
N VAL A 118 -5.31 9.26 -1.11
CA VAL A 118 -4.21 9.63 -0.21
C VAL A 118 -4.27 8.86 1.08
N VAL A 119 -3.12 8.71 1.73
CA VAL A 119 -2.98 8.06 3.03
C VAL A 119 -2.14 8.95 3.93
N TYR A 120 -2.63 9.22 5.14
CA TYR A 120 -1.93 10.01 6.15
C TYR A 120 -2.47 9.70 7.55
N GLY A 121 -1.71 9.98 8.60
CA GLY A 121 -2.14 9.78 9.99
C GLY A 121 -1.39 10.67 10.97
N ASP A 122 -1.76 10.60 12.24
CA ASP A 122 -1.21 11.43 13.32
C ASP A 122 -1.31 12.94 13.00
N THR A 123 -2.52 13.40 12.66
CA THR A 123 -2.73 14.83 12.32
C THR A 123 -2.63 15.73 13.54
N ARG A 124 -3.23 15.30 14.66
CA ARG A 124 -3.24 15.96 15.98
C ARG A 124 -3.02 17.48 15.94
N PRO A 125 -3.99 18.27 15.44
CA PRO A 125 -3.81 19.71 15.29
C PRO A 125 -3.77 20.49 16.61
N GLY A 126 -4.16 19.88 17.73
CA GLY A 126 -4.45 20.56 18.98
C GLY A 126 -3.24 20.87 19.85
N GLU A 127 -3.19 20.21 21.01
CA GLU A 127 -2.46 20.64 22.22
C GLU A 127 -0.94 20.77 22.00
N ASN A 128 -0.40 20.09 20.99
CA ASN A 128 1.02 20.09 20.67
C ASN A 128 1.45 21.28 19.77
N LYS A 129 0.56 22.24 19.47
CA LYS A 129 0.81 23.40 18.58
C LYS A 129 1.26 22.99 17.17
N THR A 130 0.75 21.84 16.73
CA THR A 130 1.07 21.15 15.48
C THR A 130 0.04 21.43 14.38
N SER A 131 -1.07 22.13 14.67
CA SER A 131 -2.09 22.56 13.70
C SER A 131 -1.54 23.20 12.43
N ARG A 132 -0.44 23.97 12.52
CA ARG A 132 0.19 24.57 11.33
C ARG A 132 0.67 23.51 10.33
N TYR A 133 1.26 22.42 10.83
CA TYR A 133 1.80 21.35 9.99
C TYR A 133 0.67 20.51 9.42
N HIS A 134 -0.34 20.19 10.24
CA HIS A 134 -1.57 19.57 9.75
C HIS A 134 -2.20 20.37 8.61
N LYS A 135 -2.38 21.67 8.81
CA LYS A 135 -2.90 22.56 7.77
C LYS A 135 -2.03 22.56 6.51
N GLN A 136 -0.71 22.68 6.64
CA GLN A 136 0.21 22.67 5.48
C GLN A 136 0.13 21.35 4.69
N ILE A 137 0.06 20.22 5.38
CA ILE A 137 -0.10 18.91 4.74
C ILE A 137 -1.46 18.79 4.03
N ILE A 138 -2.56 19.16 4.69
CA ILE A 138 -3.89 19.09 4.08
C ILE A 138 -4.01 20.02 2.87
N GLU A 139 -3.36 21.20 2.88
CA GLU A 139 -3.26 22.06 1.70
C GLU A 139 -2.56 21.34 0.52
N GLN A 140 -1.49 20.57 0.77
CA GLN A 140 -0.84 19.77 -0.28
C GLN A 140 -1.70 18.57 -0.73
N VAL A 141 -2.40 17.93 0.19
CA VAL A 141 -3.31 16.81 -0.09
C VAL A 141 -4.46 17.25 -0.99
N ILE A 142 -5.08 18.41 -0.72
CA ILE A 142 -6.17 18.95 -1.54
C ILE A 142 -5.71 19.15 -2.99
N ASN A 143 -4.47 19.61 -3.19
CA ASN A 143 -3.89 19.79 -4.54
C ASN A 143 -3.64 18.47 -5.30
N GLN A 144 -3.74 17.31 -4.63
CA GLN A 144 -3.66 16.00 -5.29
C GLN A 144 -5.00 15.54 -5.87
N GLU A 145 -6.09 16.25 -5.57
CA GLU A 145 -7.46 15.93 -5.97
C GLU A 145 -7.85 14.46 -5.71
N PRO A 146 -7.62 13.93 -4.48
CA PRO A 146 -7.86 12.53 -4.20
C PRO A 146 -9.37 12.21 -4.22
N SER A 147 -9.70 11.00 -4.66
CA SER A 147 -11.08 10.51 -4.61
C SER A 147 -11.53 10.25 -3.18
N PHE A 148 -10.61 9.78 -2.33
CA PHE A 148 -10.80 9.59 -0.90
C PHE A 148 -9.47 9.66 -0.14
N ALA A 149 -9.55 9.75 1.18
CA ALA A 149 -8.44 9.70 2.12
C ALA A 149 -8.58 8.52 3.08
N LEU A 150 -7.50 7.76 3.25
CA LEU A 150 -7.32 6.84 4.37
C LEU A 150 -6.64 7.61 5.50
N VAL A 151 -7.30 7.71 6.66
CA VAL A 151 -6.77 8.43 7.82
C VAL A 151 -6.38 7.42 8.90
N LEU A 152 -5.09 7.30 9.17
CA LEU A 152 -4.50 6.19 9.93
C LEU A 152 -4.60 6.35 11.46
N GLY A 153 -5.62 7.05 11.95
CA GLY A 153 -5.84 7.28 13.38
C GLY A 153 -5.01 8.42 13.94
N ASP A 154 -5.25 8.68 15.23
CA ASP A 154 -4.73 9.83 15.97
C ASP A 154 -5.05 11.15 15.27
N MET A 155 -6.33 11.30 14.97
CA MET A 155 -6.87 12.52 14.37
C MET A 155 -6.77 13.69 15.36
N VAL A 156 -6.95 13.41 16.65
CA VAL A 156 -6.97 14.39 17.75
C VAL A 156 -6.11 13.94 18.93
N ASP A 157 -5.63 14.89 19.75
CA ASP A 157 -4.79 14.59 20.93
C ASP A 157 -5.55 13.92 22.09
N ASP A 158 -6.84 14.23 22.26
CA ASP A 158 -7.74 13.55 23.21
C ASP A 158 -9.10 13.34 22.55
N GLY A 159 -9.41 12.09 22.21
CA GLY A 159 -10.63 11.68 21.52
C GLY A 159 -11.92 11.99 22.26
N SER A 160 -11.88 12.33 23.55
CA SER A 160 -13.03 12.75 24.34
C SER A 160 -13.30 14.26 24.30
N ASN A 161 -12.39 15.05 23.74
CA ASN A 161 -12.48 16.52 23.72
C ASN A 161 -13.09 17.02 22.40
N GLU A 162 -14.35 17.46 22.44
CA GLU A 162 -15.10 17.97 21.29
C GLU A 162 -14.41 19.14 20.57
N ASN A 163 -13.68 20.00 21.30
CA ASN A 163 -12.98 21.14 20.67
C ASN A 163 -11.85 20.68 19.75
N LEU A 164 -11.14 19.60 20.11
CA LEU A 164 -10.08 19.06 19.26
C LEU A 164 -10.64 18.45 17.97
N TRP A 165 -11.82 17.84 18.05
CA TRP A 165 -12.54 17.38 16.86
C TRP A 165 -12.97 18.55 15.97
N ASN A 166 -13.48 19.63 16.57
CA ASN A 166 -13.81 20.84 15.80
C ASN A 166 -12.59 21.41 15.07
N ASP A 167 -11.42 21.47 15.72
CA ASP A 167 -10.16 21.92 15.11
C ASP A 167 -9.75 21.00 13.93
N PHE A 168 -9.86 19.68 14.11
CA PHE A 168 -9.61 18.70 13.05
C PHE A 168 -10.54 18.93 11.84
N PHE A 169 -11.86 19.00 12.07
CA PHE A 169 -12.83 19.21 10.99
C PHE A 169 -12.70 20.59 10.34
N GLU A 170 -12.26 21.62 11.05
CA GLU A 170 -12.00 22.93 10.49
C GLU A 170 -10.86 22.88 9.45
N ILE A 171 -9.72 22.30 9.83
CA ILE A 171 -8.56 22.14 8.95
C ILE A 171 -8.89 21.24 7.75
N GLU A 172 -9.57 20.13 8.01
CA GLU A 172 -9.93 19.11 7.02
C GLU A 172 -11.10 19.53 6.10
N SER A 173 -11.85 20.59 6.45
CA SER A 173 -13.07 21.01 5.75
C SER A 173 -12.87 21.24 4.24
N GLY A 174 -11.69 21.70 3.84
CA GLY A 174 -11.28 21.82 2.44
C GLY A 174 -11.33 20.49 1.71
N LEU A 175 -10.76 19.44 2.30
CA LEU A 175 -10.67 18.11 1.72
C LEU A 175 -12.00 17.35 1.83
N LEU A 176 -12.57 17.30 3.04
CA LEU A 176 -13.67 16.39 3.37
C LEU A 176 -14.98 16.71 2.66
N ARG A 177 -15.17 17.96 2.23
CA ARG A 177 -16.35 18.34 1.44
C ARG A 177 -16.34 17.82 0.01
N ARG A 178 -15.21 17.26 -0.47
CA ARG A 178 -15.03 16.76 -1.85
C ARG A 178 -14.39 15.37 -1.98
N SER A 179 -13.80 14.87 -0.90
CA SER A 179 -13.15 13.56 -0.86
C SER A 179 -13.73 12.75 0.29
N ALA A 180 -14.00 11.47 0.07
CA ALA A 180 -14.46 10.59 1.14
C ALA A 180 -13.37 10.38 2.19
N ILE A 181 -13.76 10.19 3.44
CA ILE A 181 -12.83 9.84 4.52
C ILE A 181 -13.10 8.42 5.00
N TYR A 182 -12.03 7.65 5.11
CA TYR A 182 -12.00 6.30 5.68
C TYR A 182 -10.98 6.28 6.82
N PRO A 183 -11.38 6.75 8.02
CA PRO A 183 -10.51 6.75 9.18
C PRO A 183 -10.48 5.39 9.87
N ILE A 184 -9.44 5.15 10.64
CA ILE A 184 -9.35 4.13 11.70
C ILE A 184 -9.06 4.82 13.03
N LEU A 185 -9.13 4.08 14.13
CA LEU A 185 -8.77 4.57 15.46
C LEU A 185 -7.25 4.48 15.69
N GLY A 186 -6.68 5.55 16.22
CA GLY A 186 -5.43 5.53 16.99
C GLY A 186 -5.69 5.52 18.50
N ASP A 187 -4.62 5.44 19.30
CA ASP A 187 -4.76 5.36 20.76
C ASP A 187 -5.28 6.66 21.39
N ASN A 188 -5.10 7.80 20.73
CA ASN A 188 -5.51 9.10 21.23
C ASN A 188 -6.98 9.38 20.87
N ASP A 189 -7.47 8.82 19.76
CA ASP A 189 -8.89 8.88 19.40
C ASP A 189 -9.79 8.11 20.38
N PHE A 190 -9.22 7.18 21.16
CA PHE A 190 -9.90 6.36 22.17
C PHE A 190 -9.27 6.48 23.57
N ALA A 191 -8.59 7.59 23.85
CA ALA A 191 -7.87 7.82 25.09
C ALA A 191 -8.75 7.51 26.33
N LYS A 192 -8.23 6.70 27.26
CA LYS A 192 -8.88 6.31 28.54
C LYS A 192 -10.17 5.49 28.37
N GLY A 193 -10.35 4.81 27.24
CA GLY A 193 -11.51 3.93 27.00
C GLY A 193 -12.77 4.67 26.59
N LYS A 194 -12.64 5.93 26.16
CA LYS A 194 -13.70 6.83 25.73
C LYS A 194 -13.24 7.60 24.50
N GLY A 195 -14.15 7.89 23.58
CA GLY A 195 -13.84 8.70 22.40
C GLY A 195 -15.10 9.01 21.62
N LEU A 196 -15.12 10.15 20.94
CA LEU A 196 -16.23 10.62 20.10
C LEU A 196 -16.16 10.06 18.67
N TYR A 197 -15.20 9.17 18.36
CA TYR A 197 -15.00 8.63 17.02
C TYR A 197 -16.29 8.09 16.38
N LEU A 198 -17.07 7.27 17.09
CA LEU A 198 -18.33 6.73 16.56
C LEU A 198 -19.47 7.74 16.51
N ASP A 199 -19.35 8.89 17.20
CA ASP A 199 -20.30 10.00 17.07
C ASP A 199 -20.10 10.74 15.74
N TYR A 200 -18.88 10.75 15.20
CA TYR A 200 -18.55 11.29 13.89
C TYR A 200 -18.59 10.25 12.76
N PHE A 201 -18.27 8.99 13.06
CA PHE A 201 -18.17 7.92 12.06
C PHE A 201 -19.02 6.69 12.39
N PRO A 202 -20.33 6.84 12.63
CA PRO A 202 -21.18 5.74 13.10
C PRO A 202 -21.28 4.58 12.11
N SER A 203 -21.15 4.85 10.80
CA SER A 203 -21.17 3.83 9.74
C SER A 203 -19.96 2.88 9.79
N LEU A 204 -18.92 3.21 10.56
CA LEU A 204 -17.70 2.43 10.67
C LEU A 204 -17.67 1.56 11.94
N SER A 205 -18.74 1.51 12.72
CA SER A 205 -18.87 0.57 13.84
C SER A 205 -18.75 -0.89 13.34
N PRO A 206 -17.97 -1.76 14.00
CA PRO A 206 -17.30 -1.63 15.31
C PRO A 206 -15.81 -1.18 15.23
N ALA A 207 -15.50 -0.18 14.39
CA ALA A 207 -14.17 0.38 14.11
C ALA A 207 -13.20 -0.52 13.32
N TYR A 208 -13.72 -1.59 12.71
CA TYR A 208 -13.05 -2.32 11.62
C TYR A 208 -14.06 -2.61 10.52
N TYR A 209 -13.63 -2.43 9.28
CA TYR A 209 -14.54 -2.43 8.14
C TYR A 209 -13.79 -2.70 6.84
N LYS A 210 -14.56 -3.01 5.80
CA LYS A 210 -14.05 -3.12 4.43
C LYS A 210 -14.85 -2.25 3.48
N PHE A 211 -14.20 -1.84 2.40
CA PHE A 211 -14.87 -1.24 1.25
C PHE A 211 -14.12 -1.58 -0.03
N GLU A 212 -14.76 -1.32 -1.17
CA GLU A 212 -14.18 -1.52 -2.49
C GLU A 212 -14.18 -0.19 -3.24
N TRP A 213 -13.11 0.08 -3.98
CA TRP A 213 -13.05 1.17 -4.94
C TRP A 213 -12.33 0.72 -6.22
N GLY A 214 -13.01 0.80 -7.36
CA GLY A 214 -12.41 0.52 -8.66
C GLY A 214 -11.77 -0.87 -8.82
N GLY A 215 -12.24 -1.87 -8.07
CA GLY A 215 -11.65 -3.22 -8.07
C GLY A 215 -10.52 -3.46 -7.08
N VAL A 216 -10.22 -2.49 -6.20
CA VAL A 216 -9.29 -2.64 -5.07
C VAL A 216 -10.08 -2.86 -3.79
N GLN A 217 -9.65 -3.82 -2.97
CA GLN A 217 -10.27 -4.16 -1.69
C GLN A 217 -9.48 -3.51 -0.54
N PHE A 218 -10.17 -2.75 0.31
CA PHE A 218 -9.59 -2.02 1.42
C PHE A 218 -10.10 -2.57 2.75
N PHE A 219 -9.19 -2.75 3.71
CA PHE A 219 -9.48 -3.27 5.04
C PHE A 219 -8.91 -2.34 6.11
N GLY A 220 -9.80 -1.61 6.80
CA GLY A 220 -9.44 -0.83 7.98
C GLY A 220 -9.55 -1.69 9.23
N LEU A 221 -8.45 -1.84 9.99
CA LEU A 221 -8.42 -2.65 11.20
C LEU A 221 -8.38 -1.76 12.46
N ASN A 222 -9.08 -2.21 13.50
CA ASN A 222 -8.99 -1.65 14.83
C ASN A 222 -7.75 -2.21 15.52
N ALA A 223 -6.61 -1.54 15.33
CA ALA A 223 -5.33 -1.95 15.90
C ALA A 223 -4.47 -0.74 16.29
N TRP A 224 -4.53 -0.36 17.57
CA TRP A 224 -3.86 0.78 18.17
C TRP A 224 -3.42 0.46 19.60
N GLY A 225 -2.37 1.12 20.12
CA GLY A 225 -1.97 0.97 21.53
C GLY A 225 -1.68 -0.49 21.94
N THR A 226 -1.11 -1.28 21.02
CA THR A 226 -0.83 -2.71 21.17
C THR A 226 0.36 -3.02 22.07
N ASP A 227 1.02 -1.98 22.61
CA ASP A 227 2.03 -2.06 23.66
C ASP A 227 1.44 -2.21 25.09
N GLY A 228 0.11 -2.28 25.21
CA GLY A 228 -0.58 -2.66 26.45
C GLY A 228 -1.89 -1.91 26.72
N ASN A 229 -2.22 -0.89 25.92
CA ASN A 229 -3.45 -0.12 26.08
C ASN A 229 -4.68 -0.87 25.51
N GLN A 230 -4.56 -1.43 24.31
CA GLN A 230 -5.58 -2.31 23.73
C GLN A 230 -5.37 -3.75 24.21
N LYS A 231 -6.47 -4.45 24.51
CA LYS A 231 -6.41 -5.81 25.08
C LYS A 231 -5.94 -6.81 24.03
N SER A 232 -4.90 -7.59 24.37
CA SER A 232 -4.36 -8.61 23.47
C SER A 232 -5.38 -9.68 23.03
N GLU A 233 -6.42 -9.91 23.85
CA GLU A 233 -7.57 -10.77 23.55
C GLU A 233 -8.28 -10.41 22.24
N GLU A 234 -8.28 -9.13 21.87
CA GLU A 234 -8.92 -8.62 20.64
C GLU A 234 -8.17 -9.07 19.38
N PHE A 235 -6.94 -9.58 19.53
CA PHE A 235 -6.09 -10.09 18.45
C PHE A 235 -5.87 -11.60 18.51
N LYS A 236 -6.62 -12.33 19.36
CA LYS A 236 -6.60 -13.79 19.34
C LYS A 236 -7.30 -14.31 18.08
N ALA A 237 -6.91 -15.50 17.62
CA ALA A 237 -7.45 -16.10 16.40
C ALA A 237 -8.99 -16.26 16.41
N ASP A 238 -9.59 -16.36 17.59
CA ASP A 238 -11.03 -16.50 17.78
C ASP A 238 -11.76 -15.18 18.04
N SER A 239 -11.05 -14.04 18.06
CA SER A 239 -11.65 -12.73 18.25
C SER A 239 -12.57 -12.36 17.07
N PRO A 240 -13.60 -11.51 17.30
CA PRO A 240 -14.52 -11.11 16.24
C PRO A 240 -13.81 -10.48 15.03
N GLN A 241 -12.84 -9.58 15.26
CA GLN A 241 -12.09 -8.92 14.19
C GLN A 241 -11.26 -9.91 13.38
N ILE A 242 -10.54 -10.83 14.02
CA ILE A 242 -9.68 -11.77 13.30
C ILE A 242 -10.52 -12.77 12.48
N LYS A 243 -11.62 -13.29 13.06
CA LYS A 243 -12.57 -14.15 12.31
C LYS A 243 -13.19 -13.42 11.12
N TRP A 244 -13.60 -12.18 11.32
CA TRP A 244 -14.15 -11.33 10.25
C TRP A 244 -13.11 -11.12 9.14
N LEU A 245 -11.88 -10.72 9.49
CA LEU A 245 -10.81 -10.45 8.54
C LEU A 245 -10.50 -11.69 7.68
N VAL A 246 -10.32 -12.85 8.31
CA VAL A 246 -10.07 -14.12 7.62
C VAL A 246 -11.24 -14.49 6.70
N SER A 247 -12.47 -14.33 7.17
CA SER A 247 -13.68 -14.61 6.40
C SER A 247 -13.80 -13.72 5.16
N GLU A 248 -13.56 -12.41 5.30
CA GLU A 248 -13.64 -11.46 4.20
C GLU A 248 -12.50 -11.64 3.19
N LEU A 249 -11.27 -11.82 3.67
CA LEU A 249 -10.12 -12.07 2.80
C LEU A 249 -10.28 -13.37 2.00
N ALA A 250 -10.94 -14.40 2.55
CA ALA A 250 -11.15 -15.67 1.86
C ALA A 250 -12.21 -15.62 0.74
N LYS A 251 -12.96 -14.51 0.59
CA LYS A 251 -14.01 -14.43 -0.44
C LYS A 251 -13.43 -14.37 -1.85
N ASN A 252 -14.11 -15.02 -2.80
CA ASN A 252 -13.65 -15.10 -4.18
C ASN A 252 -13.52 -13.73 -4.85
N GLU A 253 -14.45 -12.81 -4.60
CA GLU A 253 -14.37 -11.43 -5.12
C GLU A 253 -13.19 -10.64 -4.55
N VAL A 254 -12.71 -11.01 -3.36
CA VAL A 254 -11.51 -10.40 -2.76
C VAL A 254 -10.25 -11.04 -3.33
N GLN A 255 -10.21 -12.36 -3.45
CA GLN A 255 -9.06 -13.06 -4.02
C GLN A 255 -8.83 -12.76 -5.51
N SER A 256 -9.89 -12.42 -6.24
CA SER A 256 -9.83 -12.00 -7.66
C SER A 256 -9.68 -10.48 -7.86
N SER A 257 -9.58 -9.70 -6.78
CA SER A 257 -9.37 -8.24 -6.88
C SER A 257 -7.97 -7.88 -7.36
N LEU A 258 -7.84 -6.69 -7.95
CA LEU A 258 -6.57 -6.17 -8.48
C LEU A 258 -5.52 -6.04 -7.37
N PHE A 259 -5.95 -5.47 -6.24
CA PHE A 259 -5.12 -5.26 -5.07
C PHE A 259 -5.92 -5.40 -3.77
N ARG A 260 -5.23 -5.82 -2.72
CA ARG A 260 -5.70 -5.90 -1.33
C ARG A 260 -4.85 -4.98 -0.46
N VAL A 261 -5.47 -3.91 0.02
CA VAL A 261 -4.84 -2.90 0.88
C VAL A 261 -5.39 -3.04 2.29
N VAL A 262 -4.48 -3.17 3.25
CA VAL A 262 -4.81 -3.12 4.68
C VAL A 262 -4.29 -1.82 5.26
N PHE A 263 -5.02 -1.24 6.21
CA PHE A 263 -4.55 -0.10 6.96
C PHE A 263 -4.97 -0.21 8.43
N LEU A 264 -4.04 0.18 9.29
CA LEU A 264 -4.11 0.03 10.75
C LEU A 264 -3.27 1.14 11.40
N HIS A 265 -3.36 1.34 12.72
CA HIS A 265 -2.65 2.45 13.36
C HIS A 265 -1.23 2.00 13.76
N ASP A 266 -1.09 0.98 14.60
CA ASP A 266 0.21 0.56 15.16
C ASP A 266 1.14 -0.15 14.15
N PRO A 267 2.40 0.27 13.97
CA PRO A 267 3.30 -0.39 13.02
C PRO A 267 3.62 -1.86 13.34
N ILE A 268 3.55 -2.73 12.33
CA ILE A 268 4.02 -4.12 12.42
C ILE A 268 5.55 -4.19 12.27
N PHE A 269 6.09 -3.43 11.34
CA PHE A 269 7.52 -3.33 11.06
C PHE A 269 7.90 -1.86 11.01
N ILE A 270 8.85 -1.46 11.84
CA ILE A 270 9.40 -0.09 11.91
C ILE A 270 10.80 -0.18 12.52
N SER A 271 11.78 0.48 11.91
CA SER A 271 13.17 0.46 12.40
C SER A 271 13.49 1.62 13.32
N ARG A 272 12.70 2.71 13.29
CA ARG A 272 12.90 3.91 14.13
C ARG A 272 11.69 4.32 14.98
N GLY A 273 10.96 3.32 15.47
CA GLY A 273 9.82 3.52 16.34
C GLY A 273 9.47 2.25 17.10
N ARG A 274 8.17 2.07 17.39
CA ARG A 274 7.68 0.90 18.14
C ARG A 274 7.00 -0.08 17.20
N ALA A 275 7.62 -1.24 17.02
CA ALA A 275 7.05 -2.33 16.25
C ALA A 275 6.19 -3.23 17.16
N SER A 276 5.01 -3.63 16.69
CA SER A 276 4.11 -4.51 17.42
C SER A 276 4.38 -5.99 17.12
N GLU A 277 5.00 -6.69 18.08
CA GLU A 277 5.18 -8.14 18.00
C GLU A 277 3.85 -8.90 18.04
N LEU A 278 2.85 -8.37 18.75
CA LEU A 278 1.50 -8.94 18.79
C LEU A 278 0.88 -8.95 17.38
N LEU A 279 0.89 -7.80 16.71
CA LEU A 279 0.35 -7.70 15.34
C LEU A 279 1.17 -8.53 14.36
N ARG A 280 2.51 -8.57 14.52
CA ARG A 280 3.37 -9.41 13.68
C ARG A 280 2.98 -10.88 13.76
N ARG A 281 2.83 -11.43 14.97
CA ARG A 281 2.50 -12.85 15.18
C ARG A 281 1.08 -13.21 14.74
N THR A 282 0.14 -12.28 14.84
CA THR A 282 -1.26 -12.52 14.51
C THR A 282 -1.59 -12.24 13.04
N LEU A 283 -1.22 -11.06 12.54
CA LEU A 283 -1.70 -10.56 11.25
C LEU A 283 -0.81 -10.95 10.07
N VAL A 284 0.52 -11.00 10.24
CA VAL A 284 1.43 -11.31 9.12
C VAL A 284 1.14 -12.69 8.49
N PRO A 285 0.90 -13.76 9.26
CA PRO A 285 0.52 -15.04 8.67
C PRO A 285 -0.79 -14.98 7.86
N ILE A 286 -1.75 -14.17 8.31
CA ILE A 286 -3.02 -13.96 7.60
C ILE A 286 -2.78 -13.19 6.31
N PHE A 287 -2.04 -12.08 6.39
CA PHE A 287 -1.71 -11.23 5.24
C PHE A 287 -0.95 -12.00 4.17
N LYS A 288 0.03 -12.82 4.57
CA LYS A 288 0.75 -13.73 3.68
C LYS A 288 -0.20 -14.73 3.01
N LYS A 289 -0.98 -15.46 3.81
CA LYS A 289 -1.90 -16.49 3.29
C LYS A 289 -2.92 -15.94 2.29
N TYR A 290 -3.43 -14.74 2.54
CA TYR A 290 -4.44 -14.10 1.71
C TYR A 290 -3.87 -13.03 0.79
N ASN A 291 -2.54 -13.03 0.63
CA ASN A 291 -1.88 -12.33 -0.45
C ASN A 291 -2.14 -10.79 -0.38
N VAL A 292 -2.10 -10.18 0.80
CA VAL A 292 -2.19 -8.71 0.94
C VAL A 292 -1.03 -8.05 0.19
N ASP A 293 -1.26 -6.93 -0.49
CA ASP A 293 -0.22 -6.28 -1.30
C ASP A 293 0.49 -5.18 -0.51
N VAL A 294 -0.28 -4.39 0.24
CA VAL A 294 0.23 -3.24 1.01
C VAL A 294 -0.49 -3.13 2.35
N VAL A 295 0.30 -2.86 3.39
CA VAL A 295 -0.18 -2.49 4.73
C VAL A 295 0.29 -1.08 5.05
N PHE A 296 -0.64 -0.17 5.28
CA PHE A 296 -0.36 1.16 5.78
C PHE A 296 -0.50 1.21 7.32
N ALA A 297 0.45 1.86 7.98
CA ALA A 297 0.46 2.10 9.41
C ALA A 297 0.85 3.55 9.75
N SER A 298 0.60 3.97 10.98
CA SER A 298 0.91 5.31 11.47
C SER A 298 2.05 5.28 12.49
N TRP A 299 2.92 6.26 12.39
CA TRP A 299 3.92 6.68 13.38
C TRP A 299 4.49 7.99 12.87
N HIS A 300 5.09 8.80 13.74
CA HIS A 300 5.50 10.17 13.42
C HIS A 300 6.77 10.28 12.53
N LEU A 301 6.88 9.47 11.47
CA LEU A 301 7.90 9.45 10.43
C LEU A 301 7.39 8.72 9.17
N TYR A 302 8.12 8.84 8.07
CA TYR A 302 7.93 7.99 6.89
C TYR A 302 8.88 6.79 6.96
N GLU A 303 8.38 5.58 6.72
CA GLU A 303 9.24 4.41 6.51
C GLU A 303 8.57 3.39 5.59
N ARG A 304 9.34 2.76 4.71
CA ARG A 304 8.91 1.60 3.94
C ARG A 304 9.83 0.41 4.15
N SER A 305 9.21 -0.75 4.34
CA SER A 305 9.88 -2.06 4.40
C SER A 305 9.09 -3.09 3.59
N ILE A 306 9.71 -4.25 3.34
CA ILE A 306 9.06 -5.40 2.70
C ILE A 306 9.30 -6.64 3.57
N SER A 307 8.24 -7.43 3.81
CA SER A 307 8.33 -8.76 4.42
C SER A 307 7.34 -9.67 3.71
N ASP A 308 7.78 -10.89 3.35
CA ASP A 308 6.94 -11.87 2.64
C ASP A 308 6.24 -11.29 1.40
N GLU A 309 6.96 -10.47 0.62
CA GLU A 309 6.48 -9.77 -0.58
C GLU A 309 5.39 -8.71 -0.34
N ILE A 310 5.04 -8.45 0.92
CA ILE A 310 4.07 -7.43 1.31
C ILE A 310 4.82 -6.13 1.61
N ASN A 311 4.34 -5.02 1.06
CA ASN A 311 4.87 -3.70 1.37
C ASN A 311 4.25 -3.19 2.68
N TYR A 312 5.09 -2.79 3.64
CA TYR A 312 4.67 -2.14 4.87
C TYR A 312 5.13 -0.69 4.82
N ILE A 313 4.17 0.23 4.87
CA ILE A 313 4.41 1.67 4.73
C ILE A 313 3.88 2.39 5.96
N ILE A 314 4.75 3.14 6.61
CA ILE A 314 4.44 3.98 7.75
C ILE A 314 4.32 5.41 7.25
N THR A 315 3.18 6.04 7.52
CA THR A 315 2.87 7.39 7.00
C THR A 315 2.08 8.26 7.98
N GLY A 316 2.58 8.37 9.21
CA GLY A 316 2.00 9.22 10.28
C GLY A 316 2.63 10.61 10.39
N GLY A 317 3.09 11.19 9.28
CA GLY A 317 3.74 12.50 9.27
C GLY A 317 2.79 13.67 9.02
N ALA A 318 1.49 13.53 9.32
CA ALA A 318 0.50 14.50 8.85
C ALA A 318 0.39 15.75 9.71
N GLY A 319 0.91 15.77 10.93
CA GLY A 319 0.91 16.99 11.75
C GLY A 319 1.62 16.88 13.10
N ALA A 320 1.48 15.76 13.80
CA ALA A 320 2.10 15.50 15.09
C ALA A 320 3.63 15.61 15.06
N GLU A 321 4.26 15.80 16.22
CA GLU A 321 5.71 15.99 16.32
C GLU A 321 6.50 14.81 15.75
N LEU A 322 7.47 15.07 14.86
CA LEU A 322 8.24 14.00 14.23
C LEU A 322 9.17 13.29 15.23
N ILE A 323 9.02 11.98 15.36
CA ILE A 323 9.79 11.12 16.26
C ILE A 323 10.86 10.37 15.46
N TRP A 324 12.08 10.31 15.97
CA TRP A 324 13.19 9.62 15.31
C TRP A 324 14.03 8.86 16.33
N MET A 325 13.63 7.61 16.60
CA MET A 325 14.34 6.77 17.57
C MET A 325 15.65 6.22 16.99
N SER A 326 16.51 5.73 17.89
CA SER A 326 17.68 4.93 17.50
C SER A 326 17.24 3.74 16.66
N ARG A 327 17.97 3.47 15.58
CA ARG A 327 17.61 2.41 14.64
C ARG A 327 17.75 1.04 15.28
N ASP A 328 16.68 0.25 15.29
CA ASP A 328 16.72 -1.18 15.55
C ASP A 328 17.15 -1.92 14.26
N LYS A 329 18.28 -2.62 14.33
CA LYS A 329 18.86 -3.35 13.19
C LYS A 329 18.10 -4.63 12.84
N ASN A 330 17.21 -5.09 13.71
CA ASN A 330 16.37 -6.26 13.44
C ASN A 330 15.25 -5.96 12.43
N PHE A 331 14.94 -4.68 12.18
CA PHE A 331 13.96 -4.27 11.20
C PHE A 331 14.64 -3.67 9.97
N GLN A 332 14.42 -4.31 8.83
CA GLN A 332 14.85 -3.79 7.54
C GLN A 332 14.04 -2.54 7.20
N SER A 333 14.72 -1.54 6.64
CA SER A 333 14.12 -0.36 6.06
C SER A 333 14.70 -0.16 4.66
N LEU A 334 13.83 0.04 3.69
CA LEU A 334 14.18 0.33 2.30
C LEU A 334 14.21 1.85 2.05
N ALA A 335 13.35 2.59 2.73
CA ALA A 335 13.33 4.04 2.76
C ALA A 335 12.85 4.53 4.13
N GLU A 336 13.43 5.61 4.63
CA GLU A 336 13.02 6.26 5.88
C GLU A 336 13.22 7.77 5.77
N ALA A 337 12.31 8.57 6.30
CA ALA A 337 12.45 10.03 6.35
C ALA A 337 11.78 10.62 7.60
N ARG A 338 12.45 11.60 8.21
CA ARG A 338 11.93 12.38 9.32
C ARG A 338 11.34 13.69 8.81
N GLU A 339 10.23 13.59 8.09
CA GLU A 339 9.59 14.73 7.43
C GLU A 339 8.08 14.72 7.64
N TYR A 340 7.46 15.90 7.62
CA TYR A 340 6.01 16.01 7.48
C TYR A 340 5.63 15.61 6.06
N HIS A 341 4.69 14.67 5.91
CA HIS A 341 4.38 14.05 4.63
C HIS A 341 3.01 13.38 4.61
N PHE A 342 2.61 12.96 3.43
CA PHE A 342 1.50 12.03 3.18
C PHE A 342 1.88 11.11 2.02
N CYS A 343 1.14 10.02 1.82
CA CYS A 343 1.26 9.19 0.63
C CYS A 343 0.15 9.51 -0.38
N ARG A 344 0.50 9.69 -1.65
CA ARG A 344 -0.44 9.64 -2.78
C ARG A 344 -0.38 8.25 -3.40
N VAL A 345 -1.54 7.69 -3.72
CA VAL A 345 -1.65 6.41 -4.41
C VAL A 345 -2.45 6.59 -5.68
N ASP A 346 -1.84 6.31 -6.82
CA ASP A 346 -2.46 6.33 -8.15
C ASP A 346 -2.72 4.89 -8.62
N ILE A 347 -3.97 4.58 -8.93
CA ILE A 347 -4.43 3.26 -9.38
C ILE A 347 -4.90 3.34 -10.83
N ASN A 348 -4.51 2.35 -11.62
CA ASN A 348 -5.14 2.00 -12.89
C ASN A 348 -5.25 0.47 -13.01
N SER A 349 -5.74 -0.03 -14.15
CA SER A 349 -5.94 -1.47 -14.36
C SER A 349 -4.66 -2.32 -14.25
N ASN A 350 -3.49 -1.72 -14.45
CA ASN A 350 -2.21 -2.41 -14.58
C ASN A 350 -1.26 -2.12 -13.43
N ALA A 351 -1.54 -1.12 -12.59
CA ALA A 351 -0.60 -0.67 -11.58
C ALA A 351 -1.23 0.10 -10.42
N MET A 352 -0.58 -0.03 -9.26
CA MET A 352 -0.68 0.84 -8.10
C MET A 352 0.65 1.54 -7.89
N THR A 353 0.70 2.86 -8.05
CA THR A 353 1.89 3.65 -7.73
C THR A 353 1.68 4.40 -6.43
N ILE A 354 2.59 4.22 -5.48
CA ILE A 354 2.58 4.87 -4.17
C ILE A 354 3.75 5.83 -4.10
N SER A 355 3.49 7.10 -3.84
CA SER A 355 4.48 8.16 -3.69
C SER A 355 4.35 8.83 -2.33
N ALA A 356 5.42 8.81 -1.55
CA ALA A 356 5.51 9.57 -0.30
C ALA A 356 5.96 11.01 -0.62
N ILE A 357 5.14 11.99 -0.25
CA ILE A 357 5.31 13.40 -0.63
C ILE A 357 5.44 14.23 0.64
N ALA A 358 6.59 14.89 0.80
CA ALA A 358 6.83 15.81 1.90
C ALA A 358 6.02 17.11 1.74
N GLU A 359 5.88 17.87 2.83
CA GLU A 359 5.23 19.20 2.86
C GLU A 359 5.74 20.16 1.77
N ASN A 360 7.06 20.15 1.51
CA ASN A 360 7.70 20.96 0.47
C ASN A 360 7.57 20.39 -0.96
N ARG A 361 6.77 19.31 -1.13
CA ARG A 361 6.53 18.54 -2.36
C ARG A 361 7.70 17.67 -2.85
N THR A 362 8.73 17.47 -2.02
CA THR A 362 9.78 16.50 -2.32
C THR A 362 9.19 15.09 -2.30
N ILE A 363 9.48 14.29 -3.33
CA ILE A 363 9.18 12.86 -3.32
C ILE A 363 10.24 12.18 -2.45
N LEU A 364 9.80 11.65 -1.30
CA LEU A 364 10.66 10.97 -0.34
C LEU A 364 10.96 9.53 -0.80
N ASP A 365 9.97 8.91 -1.43
CA ASP A 365 10.03 7.53 -1.93
C ASP A 365 8.90 7.29 -2.94
N SER A 366 9.10 6.31 -3.82
CA SER A 366 8.10 5.90 -4.80
C SER A 366 8.24 4.43 -5.15
N ILE A 367 7.12 3.70 -5.16
CA ILE A 367 7.05 2.32 -5.62
C ILE A 367 5.86 2.12 -6.55
N THR A 368 5.98 1.14 -7.44
CA THR A 368 4.89 0.69 -8.31
C THR A 368 4.70 -0.80 -8.13
N LEU A 369 3.47 -1.20 -7.86
CA LEU A 369 3.02 -2.59 -7.76
C LEU A 369 2.18 -2.90 -8.99
N ILE A 370 2.33 -4.09 -9.54
CA ILE A 370 1.49 -4.61 -10.62
C ILE A 370 0.51 -5.66 -10.06
N PRO A 371 -0.70 -5.82 -10.62
CA PRO A 371 -1.68 -6.79 -10.15
C PRO A 371 -1.10 -8.20 -10.12
N ARG A 372 -1.47 -8.99 -9.10
CA ARG A 372 -0.98 -10.38 -8.98
C ARG A 372 -1.32 -11.27 -10.16
N SER A 373 -2.48 -11.06 -10.79
CA SER A 373 -2.83 -11.78 -12.02
C SER A 373 -1.82 -11.55 -13.13
N GLU A 374 -1.29 -10.33 -13.24
CA GLU A 374 -0.23 -10.01 -14.19
C GLU A 374 1.12 -10.59 -13.74
N GLN A 375 1.44 -10.54 -12.44
CA GLN A 375 2.65 -11.17 -11.90
C GLN A 375 2.68 -12.68 -12.19
N LEU A 376 1.56 -13.37 -11.97
CA LEU A 376 1.43 -14.80 -12.24
C LEU A 376 1.52 -15.10 -13.75
N GLN A 377 0.88 -14.30 -14.61
CA GLN A 377 1.03 -14.44 -16.06
C GLN A 377 2.48 -14.19 -16.51
N MET A 378 3.16 -13.20 -15.94
CA MET A 378 4.57 -12.94 -16.22
C MET A 378 5.45 -14.11 -15.76
N ALA A 379 5.25 -14.63 -14.55
CA ALA A 379 5.97 -15.78 -14.03
C ALA A 379 5.77 -17.02 -14.91
N GLN A 380 4.52 -17.32 -15.30
CA GLN A 380 4.20 -18.39 -16.24
C GLN A 380 4.90 -18.20 -17.59
N SER A 381 4.89 -16.98 -18.14
CA SER A 381 5.55 -16.69 -19.42
C SER A 381 7.07 -16.87 -19.35
N ILE A 382 7.69 -16.56 -18.21
CA ILE A 382 9.13 -16.77 -17.96
C ILE A 382 9.43 -18.26 -17.85
N GLU A 383 8.61 -19.01 -17.13
CA GLU A 383 8.73 -20.47 -16.99
C GLU A 383 8.59 -21.18 -18.35
N GLU A 384 7.55 -20.85 -19.12
CA GLU A 384 7.33 -21.37 -20.47
C GLU A 384 8.50 -21.02 -21.41
N SER A 385 9.00 -19.79 -21.36
CA SER A 385 10.16 -19.36 -22.16
C SER A 385 11.43 -20.11 -21.75
N ALA A 386 11.64 -20.33 -20.45
CA ALA A 386 12.79 -21.08 -19.95
C ALA A 386 12.77 -22.53 -20.42
N VAL A 387 11.61 -23.19 -20.47
CA VAL A 387 11.47 -24.55 -21.00
C VAL A 387 11.67 -24.58 -22.52
N LEU A 388 11.07 -23.64 -23.26
CA LEU A 388 11.18 -23.58 -24.72
C LEU A 388 12.60 -23.30 -25.22
N LEU A 389 13.35 -22.47 -24.49
CA LEU A 389 14.69 -22.02 -24.90
C LEU A 389 15.83 -22.89 -24.37
N ALA A 390 15.56 -23.74 -23.37
CA ALA A 390 16.56 -24.64 -22.82
C ALA A 390 16.91 -25.77 -23.79
N LYS A 391 18.21 -26.07 -23.91
CA LYS A 391 18.69 -27.38 -24.36
C LYS A 391 19.10 -28.18 -23.14
N GLU A 392 18.38 -29.25 -22.85
CA GLU A 392 18.71 -30.16 -21.76
C GLU A 392 19.85 -31.09 -22.16
N ILE A 393 20.94 -31.04 -21.39
CA ILE A 393 22.12 -31.88 -21.57
C ILE A 393 22.32 -32.67 -20.27
N HIS A 394 22.20 -33.99 -20.37
CA HIS A 394 22.46 -34.88 -19.24
C HIS A 394 23.87 -35.45 -19.34
N ILE A 395 24.70 -35.12 -18.34
CA ILE A 395 26.08 -35.63 -18.25
C ILE A 395 26.12 -36.64 -17.11
N SER A 396 26.09 -37.93 -17.46
CA SER A 396 26.08 -39.03 -16.50
C SER A 396 27.49 -39.53 -16.20
N SER A 397 27.78 -39.76 -14.93
CA SER A 397 28.98 -40.50 -14.48
C SER A 397 28.68 -41.96 -14.12
N ASP A 398 27.45 -42.29 -13.69
CA ASP A 398 26.87 -43.63 -13.51
C ASP A 398 25.36 -43.51 -13.11
N ASN A 399 24.53 -44.53 -13.37
CA ASN A 399 23.06 -44.48 -13.14
C ASN A 399 22.61 -44.34 -11.66
N ASN A 400 23.50 -44.51 -10.69
CA ASN A 400 23.19 -44.42 -9.26
C ASN A 400 23.70 -43.14 -8.60
N ASN A 401 24.35 -42.24 -9.34
CA ASN A 401 24.91 -41.02 -8.78
C ASN A 401 23.84 -39.93 -8.65
N PRO A 402 23.90 -39.11 -7.58
CA PRO A 402 22.97 -38.00 -7.41
C PRO A 402 23.18 -36.96 -8.52
N SER A 403 22.07 -36.38 -8.99
CA SER A 403 22.05 -35.41 -10.09
C SER A 403 21.99 -33.99 -9.57
N ILE A 404 22.85 -33.11 -10.09
CA ILE A 404 22.87 -31.68 -9.75
C ILE A 404 22.38 -30.85 -10.95
N PRO A 405 21.32 -30.04 -10.78
CA PRO A 405 20.90 -29.09 -11.80
C PRO A 405 21.89 -27.94 -11.94
N LEU A 406 22.16 -27.55 -13.18
CA LEU A 406 23.09 -26.49 -13.57
C LEU A 406 22.48 -25.68 -14.71
N TYR A 407 22.38 -24.36 -14.55
CA TYR A 407 21.86 -23.47 -15.61
C TYR A 407 23.03 -22.74 -16.25
N PHE A 408 23.24 -22.94 -17.55
CA PHE A 408 24.41 -22.45 -18.27
C PHE A 408 24.03 -21.47 -19.37
N PHE A 409 24.47 -20.22 -19.26
CA PHE A 409 24.27 -19.18 -20.25
C PHE A 409 25.57 -18.92 -21.02
N SER A 410 25.48 -18.95 -22.35
CA SER A 410 26.64 -18.88 -23.25
C SER A 410 26.35 -17.98 -24.45
N SER A 411 27.41 -17.49 -25.09
CA SER A 411 27.36 -16.72 -26.35
C SER A 411 28.09 -17.44 -27.49
N ASP A 412 27.96 -18.77 -27.57
CA ASP A 412 28.71 -19.66 -28.47
C ASP A 412 30.25 -19.45 -28.45
N CYS A 413 30.87 -19.46 -27.26
CA CYS A 413 32.30 -19.23 -27.10
C CYS A 413 33.18 -20.50 -27.14
N ASP A 414 34.46 -20.40 -27.51
CA ASP A 414 35.38 -21.56 -27.56
C ASP A 414 35.52 -22.25 -26.20
N PHE A 415 35.67 -21.47 -25.13
CA PHE A 415 35.69 -22.00 -23.76
C PHE A 415 34.37 -22.69 -23.40
N CYS A 416 33.24 -22.24 -23.91
CA CYS A 416 31.91 -22.78 -23.63
C CYS A 416 31.75 -24.18 -24.22
N LYS A 417 32.27 -24.39 -25.45
CA LYS A 417 32.33 -25.69 -26.11
C LYS A 417 33.24 -26.64 -25.36
N GLU A 418 34.45 -26.20 -25.02
CA GLU A 418 35.40 -26.99 -24.23
C GLU A 418 34.83 -27.38 -22.86
N LEU A 419 34.12 -26.46 -22.21
CA LEU A 419 33.48 -26.70 -20.93
C LEU A 419 32.40 -27.78 -21.03
N LEU A 420 31.50 -27.68 -22.01
CA LEU A 420 30.40 -28.63 -22.21
C LEU A 420 30.90 -30.01 -22.65
N ASP A 421 31.80 -30.07 -23.63
CA ASP A 421 32.17 -31.31 -24.30
C ASP A 421 33.23 -32.10 -23.53
N ASN A 422 34.11 -31.42 -22.78
CA ASN A 422 35.29 -32.03 -22.15
C ASN A 422 35.32 -31.86 -20.63
N GLU A 423 35.26 -30.63 -20.13
CA GLU A 423 35.51 -30.37 -18.70
C GLU A 423 34.34 -30.80 -17.80
N LEU A 424 33.07 -30.53 -18.17
CA LEU A 424 31.93 -30.98 -17.37
C LEU A 424 31.83 -32.52 -17.29
N PRO A 425 31.97 -33.31 -18.38
CA PRO A 425 32.04 -34.77 -18.29
C PRO A 425 33.21 -35.30 -17.46
N LYS A 426 34.36 -34.64 -17.51
CA LYS A 426 35.52 -34.97 -16.68
C LYS A 426 35.23 -34.71 -15.20
N LEU A 427 34.73 -33.52 -14.84
CA LEU A 427 34.38 -33.17 -13.47
C LEU A 427 33.28 -34.06 -12.89
N ALA A 428 32.25 -34.39 -13.68
CA ALA A 428 31.19 -35.31 -13.29
C ALA A 428 31.74 -36.67 -12.86
N ARG A 429 32.68 -37.24 -13.64
CA ARG A 429 33.37 -38.50 -13.31
C ARG A 429 34.30 -38.37 -12.11
N GLU A 430 35.11 -37.31 -12.04
CA GLU A 430 36.06 -37.10 -10.94
C GLU A 430 35.35 -36.95 -9.59
N HIS A 431 34.15 -36.38 -9.59
CA HIS A 431 33.36 -36.13 -8.39
C HIS A 431 32.23 -37.14 -8.16
N ASN A 432 32.02 -38.14 -9.03
CA ASN A 432 30.94 -39.14 -8.95
C ASN A 432 29.55 -38.49 -8.80
N VAL A 433 29.24 -37.54 -9.67
CA VAL A 433 27.94 -36.83 -9.74
C VAL A 433 27.41 -36.84 -11.17
N SER A 434 26.10 -36.78 -11.33
CA SER A 434 25.47 -36.54 -12.63
C SER A 434 25.11 -35.05 -12.75
N LEU A 435 25.21 -34.46 -13.94
CA LEU A 435 24.85 -33.06 -14.17
C LEU A 435 23.61 -32.99 -15.07
N GLU A 436 22.62 -32.23 -14.63
CA GLU A 436 21.45 -31.82 -15.41
C GLU A 436 21.67 -30.39 -15.88
N VAL A 437 22.17 -30.24 -17.10
CA VAL A 437 22.54 -28.92 -17.64
C VAL A 437 21.37 -28.37 -18.46
N SER A 438 20.76 -27.30 -17.98
CA SER A 438 19.87 -26.44 -18.77
C SER A 438 20.70 -25.39 -19.50
N TYR A 439 20.95 -25.62 -20.79
CA TYR A 439 21.79 -24.75 -21.60
C TYR A 439 20.99 -23.69 -22.36
N TYR A 440 21.43 -22.45 -22.27
CA TYR A 440 20.81 -21.27 -22.84
C TYR A 440 21.80 -20.49 -23.72
N GLU A 441 21.50 -20.38 -25.00
CA GLU A 441 22.30 -19.62 -25.97
C GLU A 441 21.79 -18.18 -26.06
N LEU A 442 22.62 -17.21 -25.65
CA LEU A 442 22.27 -15.78 -25.62
C LEU A 442 22.03 -15.19 -27.01
N GLY A 443 22.46 -15.87 -28.08
CA GLY A 443 22.07 -15.54 -29.45
C GLY A 443 20.59 -15.76 -29.77
N ASN A 444 19.85 -16.53 -28.96
CA ASN A 444 18.43 -16.76 -29.15
C ASN A 444 17.58 -15.63 -28.55
N GLU A 445 16.52 -15.24 -29.26
CA GLU A 445 15.54 -14.26 -28.78
C GLU A 445 14.88 -14.75 -27.48
N GLY A 446 14.79 -13.88 -26.46
CA GLY A 446 14.22 -14.21 -25.15
C GLY A 446 15.23 -14.70 -24.11
N THR A 447 16.40 -15.20 -24.53
CA THR A 447 17.37 -15.80 -23.59
C THR A 447 18.07 -14.77 -22.69
N TYR A 448 18.27 -13.54 -23.18
CA TYR A 448 18.84 -12.46 -22.37
C TYR A 448 17.89 -12.02 -21.24
N GLN A 449 16.57 -12.03 -21.48
CA GLN A 449 15.58 -11.75 -20.44
C GLN A 449 15.59 -12.83 -19.35
N LEU A 450 15.76 -14.10 -19.72
CA LEU A 450 15.93 -15.19 -18.76
C LEU A 450 17.20 -15.01 -17.91
N LEU A 451 18.31 -14.57 -18.52
CA LEU A 451 19.54 -14.25 -17.79
C LEU A 451 19.31 -13.15 -16.74
N GLN A 452 18.64 -12.06 -17.12
CA GLN A 452 18.34 -10.97 -16.17
C GLN A 452 17.44 -11.44 -15.01
N ASN A 453 16.46 -12.32 -15.30
CA ASN A 453 15.59 -12.89 -14.28
C ASN A 453 16.37 -13.76 -13.28
N ILE A 454 17.19 -14.69 -13.76
CA ILE A 454 17.98 -15.58 -12.89
C ILE A 454 19.04 -14.79 -12.09
N GLU A 455 19.69 -13.79 -12.69
CA GLU A 455 20.62 -12.89 -11.99
C GLU A 455 19.96 -12.20 -10.79
N SER A 456 18.73 -11.70 -10.98
CA SER A 456 17.96 -11.09 -9.91
C SER A 456 17.64 -12.09 -8.79
N LYS A 457 17.26 -13.33 -9.14
CA LYS A 457 16.91 -14.37 -8.16
C LYS A 457 18.11 -14.85 -7.35
N PHE A 458 19.30 -14.88 -7.94
CA PHE A 458 20.56 -15.20 -7.25
C PHE A 458 21.22 -13.99 -6.56
N GLY A 459 20.67 -12.78 -6.74
CA GLY A 459 21.18 -11.56 -6.10
C GLY A 459 22.52 -11.04 -6.67
N ARG A 460 22.89 -11.42 -7.90
CA ARG A 460 24.11 -10.94 -8.60
C ARG A 460 23.77 -10.58 -10.03
N GLN A 461 23.83 -9.28 -10.35
CA GLN A 461 23.55 -8.73 -11.68
C GLN A 461 24.82 -8.53 -12.52
N ASN A 462 24.66 -8.50 -13.85
CA ASN A 462 25.72 -8.27 -14.83
C ASN A 462 26.88 -9.28 -14.69
N VAL A 463 26.53 -10.56 -14.60
CA VAL A 463 27.48 -11.66 -14.51
C VAL A 463 28.26 -11.77 -15.81
N GLU A 464 29.57 -11.97 -15.72
CA GLU A 464 30.41 -12.17 -16.90
C GLU A 464 30.02 -13.46 -17.64
N ILE A 465 29.91 -13.41 -18.97
CA ILE A 465 29.54 -14.55 -19.81
C ILE A 465 30.80 -15.30 -20.28
N PRO A 466 30.83 -16.64 -20.22
CA PRO A 466 29.70 -17.50 -19.90
C PRO A 466 29.42 -17.59 -18.39
N ALA A 467 28.15 -17.83 -18.04
CA ALA A 467 27.68 -17.83 -16.65
C ALA A 467 27.04 -19.17 -16.28
N ILE A 468 27.42 -19.70 -15.10
CA ILE A 468 26.83 -20.89 -14.50
C ILE A 468 26.13 -20.51 -13.20
N PHE A 469 24.86 -20.91 -13.09
CA PHE A 469 24.08 -20.84 -11.86
C PHE A 469 23.91 -22.26 -11.31
N ILE A 470 24.40 -22.49 -10.09
CA ILE A 470 24.44 -23.82 -9.47
C ILE A 470 24.29 -23.71 -7.95
N GLY A 471 23.32 -24.43 -7.39
CA GLY A 471 22.99 -24.34 -5.97
C GLY A 471 22.55 -22.92 -5.57
N LYS A 472 23.38 -22.24 -4.76
CA LYS A 472 23.23 -20.82 -4.39
C LYS A 472 24.30 -19.92 -5.04
N SER A 473 25.14 -20.48 -5.90
CA SER A 473 26.34 -19.85 -6.42
C SER A 473 26.13 -19.38 -7.87
N VAL A 474 26.78 -18.26 -8.19
CA VAL A 474 26.83 -17.69 -9.54
C VAL A 474 28.29 -17.62 -9.95
N LEU A 475 28.67 -18.28 -11.03
CA LEU A 475 30.04 -18.34 -11.54
C LEU A 475 30.09 -17.65 -12.90
N GLY A 476 30.73 -16.49 -12.99
CA GLY A 476 30.84 -15.71 -14.23
C GLY A 476 32.22 -15.76 -14.84
N GLY A 477 32.29 -15.99 -16.15
CA GLY A 477 33.53 -16.03 -16.91
C GLY A 477 34.41 -17.25 -16.62
N GLU A 478 35.39 -17.46 -17.49
CA GLU A 478 36.25 -18.66 -17.48
C GLU A 478 37.01 -18.84 -16.17
N THR A 479 37.56 -17.76 -15.61
CA THR A 479 38.42 -17.82 -14.42
C THR A 479 37.62 -18.27 -13.19
N GLU A 480 36.42 -17.73 -12.99
CA GLU A 480 35.59 -18.05 -11.84
C GLU A 480 35.04 -19.48 -11.95
N ILE A 481 34.59 -19.86 -13.14
CA ILE A 481 34.07 -21.21 -13.43
C ILE A 481 35.13 -22.27 -13.12
N LYS A 482 36.35 -22.14 -13.69
CA LYS A 482 37.43 -23.12 -13.47
C LYS A 482 37.81 -23.26 -12.00
N LYS A 483 37.80 -22.14 -11.26
CA LYS A 483 38.21 -22.12 -9.85
C LYS A 483 37.16 -22.72 -8.92
N ASN A 484 35.89 -22.41 -9.15
CA ASN A 484 34.85 -22.59 -8.14
C ASN A 484 33.89 -23.75 -8.45
N LEU A 485 33.70 -24.13 -9.72
CA LEU A 485 32.77 -25.21 -10.08
C LEU A 485 33.12 -26.55 -9.41
N PRO A 486 34.40 -26.99 -9.33
CA PRO A 486 34.75 -28.23 -8.61
C PRO A 486 34.36 -28.19 -7.13
N ALA A 487 34.46 -27.03 -6.47
CA ALA A 487 34.09 -26.86 -5.08
C ALA A 487 32.57 -27.05 -4.86
N GLU A 488 31.74 -26.59 -5.79
CA GLU A 488 30.28 -26.81 -5.73
C GLU A 488 29.92 -28.28 -5.88
N LEU A 489 30.57 -29.01 -6.80
CA LEU A 489 30.34 -30.44 -6.96
C LEU A 489 30.76 -31.23 -5.71
N ILE A 490 31.86 -30.84 -5.05
CA ILE A 490 32.28 -31.44 -3.78
C ILE A 490 31.24 -31.18 -2.68
N LYS A 491 30.72 -29.95 -2.56
CA LYS A 491 29.68 -29.61 -1.56
C LYS A 491 28.42 -30.44 -1.79
N PHE A 492 27.96 -30.54 -3.03
CA PHE A 492 26.80 -31.35 -3.39
C PHE A 492 27.00 -32.82 -3.02
N ARG A 493 28.12 -33.42 -3.42
CA ARG A 493 28.44 -34.83 -3.13
C ARG A 493 28.45 -35.14 -1.63
N GLN A 494 28.88 -34.20 -0.78
CA GLN A 494 28.94 -34.41 0.66
C GLN A 494 27.57 -34.48 1.32
N ALA A 495 26.57 -33.76 0.79
CA ALA A 495 25.21 -33.75 1.33
C ALA A 495 24.17 -33.46 0.23
N PRO A 496 23.90 -34.40 -0.69
CA PRO A 496 23.09 -34.13 -1.89
C PRO A 496 21.69 -33.63 -1.56
N GLN A 497 21.01 -34.29 -0.63
CA GLN A 497 19.66 -33.92 -0.23
C GLN A 497 19.60 -32.51 0.36
N LYS A 498 20.49 -32.18 1.31
CA LYS A 498 20.56 -30.85 1.91
C LYS A 498 20.89 -29.77 0.88
N TYR A 499 21.77 -30.08 -0.07
CA TYR A 499 22.12 -29.14 -1.14
C TYR A 499 20.92 -28.83 -2.03
N LEU A 500 20.13 -29.85 -2.40
CA LEU A 500 18.89 -29.69 -3.18
C LEU A 500 17.79 -28.98 -2.38
N GLU A 501 17.65 -29.23 -1.08
CA GLU A 501 16.68 -28.52 -0.22
C GLU A 501 17.02 -27.02 -0.09
N GLU A 502 18.28 -26.67 -0.23
CA GLU A 502 18.77 -25.30 -0.08
C GLU A 502 18.96 -24.55 -1.41
N MET A 503 18.96 -25.23 -2.55
CA MET A 503 19.30 -24.60 -3.83
C MET A 503 18.28 -23.54 -4.26
N ILE A 504 18.73 -22.58 -5.06
CA ILE A 504 17.84 -21.65 -5.74
C ILE A 504 17.38 -22.31 -7.03
N THR A 505 16.08 -22.58 -7.14
CA THR A 505 15.47 -23.05 -8.39
C THR A 505 14.97 -21.84 -9.20
N PRO A 506 15.62 -21.50 -10.32
CA PRO A 506 15.20 -20.41 -11.19
C PRO A 506 13.92 -20.74 -11.95
N PHE A 507 13.24 -19.70 -12.46
CA PHE A 507 12.08 -19.78 -13.35
C PHE A 507 10.79 -20.44 -12.80
N ASN A 508 10.81 -21.10 -11.65
CA ASN A 508 9.59 -21.54 -10.98
C ASN A 508 8.80 -20.34 -10.45
N GLY A 509 7.49 -20.30 -10.73
CA GLY A 509 6.55 -19.26 -10.31
C GLY A 509 6.02 -19.38 -8.87
N GLU A 510 6.88 -19.77 -7.92
CA GLU A 510 6.53 -19.72 -6.48
C GLU A 510 6.68 -18.33 -5.88
#